data_AF-A0A833SP61-F1
#
_entry.id   AF-A0A833SP61-F1
#
_cell.length_a   1.000
_cell.length_b   1.000
_cell.length_c   1.000
_cell.angle_alpha   90.00
_cell.angle_beta   90.00
_cell.angle_gamma   90.00
#
_symmetry.space_group_name_H-M   'P 1'
#
loop_
_entity.id
_entity.type
_entity.pdbx_description
1 polymer ?
#
loop_
_entity_poly.entity_id
_entity_poly.type
_entity_poly.pdbx_seq_one_letter_code
_entity_poly.pdbx_strand_id
1 'polypeptide(L)'
;MIASFSPFVTSAALLLAVATSASLPNGSWPASKGTVQYSKAYVVKAGEVFDGKMKTFERSDVSCEGQSESGADTAVFNVEAGGHLKNVIIGKNQMEGVHCDKHDCIIENVWWDDVCEDALSVKSGTASSVTKVIGGGARYADDKVIQHNGFGTVDIDGFYGEDISKLYRSCGTCGNRPKKVSVSNTYVLNPTNAIVTVNKNWGDQATLRNVWVKSSKPTVKVCQWSQGNANGEPKMLGHGPSNPLCKYSESDVHINEDISKAAKTPSSQEEQTDDDGSHADAHHEAFQEVEDPMTTAPTVEENVEDVEQTIQQTVKNTTASVPDGTWPASTGIVRYKKPYTIKAGEVFDGKMQTFERSDITCSGGEGQKDTAVFLVEAGGTLKNAIIGKNQKEGVHCDYHDCTIENVWWDDVCEDALSIKGGSASSVTTVTNCGARYAEDKVVQHNGYGTVKIKGFFAQEFDKLYRSCGTCGNIPRKVTVENVYAIDPLVSVVTVNKNNNDQATLKNIFVKTTDGKKNVKVCQWSQASKTPSNVGDGPSGKLCQYSTSDVHINED
;
A
#
# COMPACT_ATOMS: atom_id res chain seq x y z
N MET A 1 45.77 19.67 61.90
CA MET A 1 45.42 18.45 61.16
C MET A 1 44.26 18.79 60.25
N ILE A 2 44.52 19.00 58.96
CA ILE A 2 43.51 19.31 57.94
C ILE A 2 43.27 17.98 57.20
N ALA A 3 42.06 17.42 57.34
CA ALA A 3 41.67 16.19 56.68
C ALA A 3 41.32 16.49 55.22
N SER A 4 42.12 15.97 54.30
CA SER A 4 41.92 16.04 52.86
C SER A 4 40.90 14.98 52.44
N PHE A 5 39.73 15.39 51.97
CA PHE A 5 38.76 14.51 51.32
C PHE A 5 39.14 14.32 49.85
N SER A 6 39.53 13.10 49.46
CA SER A 6 39.64 12.69 48.06
C SER A 6 38.25 12.34 47.51
N PRO A 7 37.84 12.85 46.35
CA PRO A 7 36.65 12.36 45.67
C PRO A 7 36.98 11.03 44.97
N PHE A 8 36.23 9.99 45.30
CA PHE A 8 36.21 8.76 44.51
C PHE A 8 35.58 9.07 43.16
N VAL A 9 36.38 9.03 42.09
CA VAL A 9 35.90 9.06 40.71
C VAL A 9 35.33 7.68 40.42
N THR A 10 34.01 7.54 40.46
CA THR A 10 33.31 6.37 39.93
C THR A 10 33.41 6.38 38.41
N SER A 11 34.34 5.62 37.85
CA SER A 11 34.35 5.30 36.41
C SER A 11 33.07 4.52 36.07
N ALA A 12 32.08 5.23 35.52
CA ALA A 12 30.97 4.61 34.82
C ALA A 12 31.54 3.93 33.57
N ALA A 13 31.59 2.59 33.57
CA ALA A 13 31.89 1.82 32.38
C ALA A 13 30.73 2.03 31.40
N LEU A 14 30.95 2.85 30.37
CA LEU A 14 30.03 3.03 29.26
C LEU A 14 30.08 1.76 28.41
N LEU A 15 29.19 0.80 28.71
CA LEU A 15 28.95 -0.35 27.84
C LEU A 15 28.37 0.18 26.52
N LEU A 16 29.23 0.32 25.52
CA LEU A 16 28.82 0.49 24.13
C LEU A 16 28.09 -0.78 23.70
N ALA A 17 26.76 -0.77 23.81
CA ALA A 17 25.92 -1.80 23.24
C ALA A 17 26.08 -1.73 21.71
N VAL A 18 26.83 -2.68 21.16
CA VAL A 18 26.95 -2.87 19.71
C VAL A 18 25.55 -3.19 19.21
N ALA A 19 24.92 -2.28 18.45
CA ALA A 19 23.60 -2.50 17.89
C ALA A 19 23.71 -3.55 16.79
N THR A 20 23.49 -4.82 17.12
CA THR A 20 23.37 -5.89 16.14
C THR A 20 21.96 -5.84 15.56
N SER A 21 21.83 -5.53 14.28
CA SER A 21 20.54 -5.65 13.56
C SER A 21 20.07 -7.11 13.58
N ALA A 22 18.82 -7.33 13.96
CA ALA A 22 18.20 -8.64 13.90
C ALA A 22 17.96 -9.06 12.44
N SER A 23 18.17 -10.34 12.15
CA SER A 23 17.92 -10.91 10.82
C SER A 23 16.42 -11.01 10.54
N LEU A 24 16.05 -10.92 9.25
CA LEU A 24 14.68 -11.19 8.79
C LEU A 24 14.24 -12.61 9.23
N PRO A 25 13.10 -12.76 9.93
CA PRO A 25 12.65 -14.07 10.37
C PRO A 25 12.07 -14.89 9.21
N ASN A 26 12.25 -16.22 9.27
CA ASN A 26 11.79 -17.17 8.26
C ASN A 26 10.45 -17.85 8.60
N GLY A 27 9.79 -17.40 9.69
CA GLY A 27 8.55 -17.99 10.21
C GLY A 27 8.73 -19.17 11.16
N SER A 28 9.96 -19.54 11.53
CA SER A 28 10.17 -20.55 12.58
C SER A 28 9.70 -20.04 13.94
N TRP A 29 8.90 -20.83 14.63
CA TRP A 29 8.45 -20.54 16.00
C TRP A 29 9.29 -21.32 17.02
N PRO A 30 9.72 -20.71 18.13
CA PRO A 30 10.52 -21.40 19.13
C PRO A 30 9.71 -22.41 19.94
N ALA A 31 10.35 -23.51 20.32
CA ALA A 31 9.78 -24.47 21.25
C ALA A 31 10.00 -24.03 22.70
N SER A 32 8.92 -24.01 23.49
CA SER A 32 8.98 -23.72 24.92
C SER A 32 9.86 -24.71 25.69
N LYS A 33 10.60 -24.20 26.68
CA LYS A 33 11.46 -24.95 27.60
C LYS A 33 10.83 -25.16 28.98
N GLY A 34 9.51 -25.04 29.06
CA GLY A 34 8.70 -25.23 30.26
C GLY A 34 7.84 -24.02 30.56
N THR A 35 6.84 -24.20 31.44
CA THR A 35 5.86 -23.15 31.77
C THR A 35 6.11 -22.59 33.17
N VAL A 36 5.95 -21.28 33.33
CA VAL A 36 5.97 -20.55 34.59
C VAL A 36 4.68 -19.74 34.67
N GLN A 37 3.97 -19.84 35.79
CA GLN A 37 2.76 -19.05 36.03
C GLN A 37 2.98 -18.08 37.19
N TYR A 38 2.58 -16.83 36.98
CA TYR A 38 2.61 -15.80 38.01
C TYR A 38 1.19 -15.47 38.49
N SER A 39 1.04 -15.23 39.78
CA SER A 39 -0.23 -14.78 40.38
C SER A 39 -0.44 -13.26 40.31
N LYS A 40 0.46 -12.55 39.63
CA LYS A 40 0.47 -11.09 39.39
C LYS A 40 1.49 -10.78 38.31
N ALA A 41 1.43 -9.60 37.70
CA ALA A 41 2.45 -9.16 36.73
C ALA A 41 3.87 -9.25 37.34
N TYR A 42 4.80 -9.87 36.61
CA TYR A 42 6.20 -9.89 37.00
C TYR A 42 6.88 -8.58 36.59
N VAL A 43 7.53 -7.91 37.55
CA VAL A 43 8.19 -6.63 37.29
C VAL A 43 9.65 -6.86 36.97
N VAL A 44 10.08 -6.49 35.76
CA VAL A 44 11.50 -6.38 35.38
C VAL A 44 11.95 -4.96 35.67
N LYS A 45 12.87 -4.81 36.62
CA LYS A 45 13.28 -3.49 37.12
C LYS A 45 14.18 -2.74 36.15
N ALA A 46 14.27 -1.43 36.33
CA ALA A 46 15.23 -0.59 35.61
C ALA A 46 16.67 -1.13 35.76
N GLY A 47 17.35 -1.38 34.65
CA GLY A 47 18.70 -1.95 34.60
C GLY A 47 18.77 -3.48 34.82
N GLU A 48 17.64 -4.15 35.06
CA GLU A 48 17.57 -5.60 35.16
C GLU A 48 17.51 -6.24 33.76
N VAL A 49 18.24 -7.34 33.58
CA VAL A 49 18.07 -8.24 32.44
C VAL A 49 17.37 -9.50 32.93
N PHE A 50 16.12 -9.69 32.51
CA PHE A 50 15.38 -10.91 32.72
C PHE A 50 15.52 -11.82 31.50
N ASP A 51 16.23 -12.94 31.66
CA ASP A 51 16.32 -13.99 30.64
C ASP A 51 15.38 -15.16 30.96
N GLY A 52 14.30 -15.27 30.20
CA GLY A 52 13.28 -16.31 30.34
C GLY A 52 13.71 -17.70 29.87
N LYS A 53 14.88 -17.83 29.22
CA LYS A 53 15.42 -19.10 28.70
C LYS A 53 14.46 -19.86 27.79
N MET A 54 13.67 -19.13 27.01
CA MET A 54 12.59 -19.63 26.13
C MET A 54 11.53 -20.45 26.85
N LYS A 55 11.22 -20.12 28.11
CA LYS A 55 10.05 -20.66 28.81
C LYS A 55 8.79 -19.90 28.42
N THR A 56 7.64 -20.57 28.55
CA THR A 56 6.32 -19.95 28.46
C THR A 56 5.94 -19.35 29.81
N PHE A 57 5.52 -18.09 29.81
CA PHE A 57 5.09 -17.34 30.97
C PHE A 57 3.63 -16.96 30.80
N GLU A 58 2.88 -17.13 31.88
CA GLU A 58 1.43 -16.97 31.92
C GLU A 58 1.01 -16.39 33.27
N ARG A 59 -0.23 -15.94 33.36
CA ARG A 59 -0.88 -15.59 34.62
C ARG A 59 -1.73 -16.77 35.10
N SER A 60 -1.72 -17.02 36.40
CA SER A 60 -2.56 -18.04 37.05
C SER A 60 -3.91 -17.51 37.50
N ASP A 61 -4.06 -16.19 37.53
CA ASP A 61 -5.17 -15.45 38.16
C ASP A 61 -6.03 -14.67 37.17
N VAL A 62 -5.70 -14.69 35.87
CA VAL A 62 -6.51 -14.07 34.81
C VAL A 62 -6.68 -15.02 33.63
N SER A 63 -7.73 -14.77 32.85
CA SER A 63 -8.00 -15.42 31.57
C SER A 63 -8.26 -14.37 30.50
N CYS A 64 -8.00 -14.67 29.23
CA CYS A 64 -8.28 -13.74 28.15
C CYS A 64 -9.77 -13.41 28.05
N GLU A 65 -10.10 -12.11 28.04
CA GLU A 65 -11.46 -11.57 27.88
C GLU A 65 -11.63 -10.82 26.55
N GLY A 66 -10.76 -11.14 25.56
CA GLY A 66 -10.71 -10.50 24.26
C GLY A 66 -10.27 -9.04 24.34
N GLN A 67 -10.96 -8.17 23.62
CA GLN A 67 -10.64 -6.75 23.46
C GLN A 67 -11.15 -5.86 24.62
N SER A 68 -11.33 -6.44 25.80
CA SER A 68 -11.80 -5.70 26.98
C SER A 68 -10.62 -4.98 27.62
N GLU A 69 -10.64 -3.64 27.54
CA GLU A 69 -9.55 -2.79 28.03
C GLU A 69 -9.19 -3.07 29.49
N SER A 70 -7.91 -3.34 29.72
CA SER A 70 -7.35 -3.67 31.03
C SER A 70 -6.09 -2.86 31.35
N GLY A 71 -5.42 -3.20 32.46
CA GLY A 71 -4.32 -2.41 33.01
C GLY A 71 -3.02 -3.21 33.15
N ALA A 72 -1.93 -2.49 33.46
CA ALA A 72 -0.61 -3.08 33.71
C ALA A 72 -0.61 -4.15 34.84
N ASP A 73 -1.60 -4.12 35.74
CA ASP A 73 -1.78 -5.14 36.78
C ASP A 73 -2.25 -6.49 36.25
N THR A 74 -2.85 -6.51 35.05
CA THR A 74 -3.28 -7.72 34.35
C THR A 74 -2.26 -8.25 33.32
N ALA A 75 -1.15 -7.54 33.13
CA ALA A 75 -0.07 -7.96 32.23
C ALA A 75 0.68 -9.21 32.73
N VAL A 76 1.35 -9.95 31.84
CA VAL A 76 2.29 -11.01 32.26
C VAL A 76 3.57 -10.40 32.80
N PHE A 77 4.12 -9.40 32.11
CA PHE A 77 5.31 -8.64 32.52
C PHE A 77 5.08 -7.14 32.51
N ASN A 78 5.60 -6.46 33.52
CA ASN A 78 5.78 -5.01 33.53
C ASN A 78 7.28 -4.71 33.50
N VAL A 79 7.75 -4.09 32.43
CA VAL A 79 9.14 -3.72 32.24
C VAL A 79 9.28 -2.24 32.54
N GLU A 80 10.06 -1.91 33.55
CA GLU A 80 10.40 -0.52 33.87
C GLU A 80 11.36 0.06 32.82
N ALA A 81 11.39 1.39 32.70
CA ALA A 81 12.34 2.08 31.81
C ALA A 81 13.79 1.63 32.08
N GLY A 82 14.50 1.20 31.04
CA GLY A 82 15.84 0.62 31.12
C GLY A 82 15.89 -0.86 31.50
N GLY A 83 14.74 -1.51 31.72
CA GLY A 83 14.64 -2.96 31.89
C GLY A 83 14.77 -3.71 30.56
N HIS A 84 15.27 -4.94 30.62
CA HIS A 84 15.51 -5.79 29.46
C HIS A 84 14.85 -7.16 29.66
N LEU A 85 13.80 -7.43 28.89
CA LEU A 85 13.12 -8.72 28.84
C LEU A 85 13.61 -9.51 27.62
N LYS A 86 14.17 -10.71 27.82
CA LYS A 86 14.64 -11.54 26.71
C LYS A 86 14.33 -13.02 26.81
N ASN A 87 14.23 -13.67 25.65
CA ASN A 87 14.02 -15.11 25.50
C ASN A 87 12.77 -15.60 26.26
N VAL A 88 11.63 -14.99 25.99
CA VAL A 88 10.37 -15.25 26.70
C VAL A 88 9.30 -15.66 25.69
N ILE A 89 8.48 -16.65 26.04
CA ILE A 89 7.23 -16.94 25.34
C ILE A 89 6.09 -16.52 26.27
N ILE A 90 5.13 -15.75 25.77
CA ILE A 90 3.91 -15.35 26.46
C ILE A 90 2.81 -16.31 26.02
N GLY A 91 2.27 -17.06 26.97
CA GLY A 91 1.18 -17.99 26.73
C GLY A 91 -0.18 -17.31 26.70
N LYS A 92 -1.22 -18.08 26.34
CA LYS A 92 -2.60 -17.61 26.14
C LYS A 92 -3.30 -17.10 27.41
N ASN A 93 -2.82 -17.50 28.59
CA ASN A 93 -3.39 -17.06 29.87
C ASN A 93 -2.83 -15.68 30.22
N GLN A 94 -3.34 -14.68 29.51
CA GLN A 94 -3.03 -13.26 29.62
C GLN A 94 -4.29 -12.44 29.33
N MET A 95 -4.34 -11.21 29.84
CA MET A 95 -5.24 -10.18 29.32
C MET A 95 -4.40 -9.16 28.54
N GLU A 96 -3.32 -8.70 29.16
CA GLU A 96 -2.26 -7.90 28.55
C GLU A 96 -0.95 -8.70 28.53
N GLY A 97 -0.14 -8.55 27.48
CA GLY A 97 1.11 -9.29 27.34
C GLY A 97 2.24 -8.70 28.17
N VAL A 98 2.89 -7.69 27.60
CA VAL A 98 4.00 -6.97 28.21
C VAL A 98 3.69 -5.48 28.24
N HIS A 99 3.87 -4.85 29.39
CA HIS A 99 3.79 -3.39 29.51
C HIS A 99 5.19 -2.79 29.64
N CYS A 100 5.44 -1.78 28.83
CA CYS A 100 6.53 -0.83 28.98
C CYS A 100 5.91 0.50 29.42
N ASP A 101 5.66 0.63 30.72
CA ASP A 101 4.89 1.75 31.29
C ASP A 101 5.52 3.11 31.01
N LYS A 102 6.84 3.13 31.05
CA LYS A 102 7.69 4.21 30.57
C LYS A 102 8.55 3.59 29.48
N HIS A 103 8.67 4.25 28.34
CA HIS A 103 9.60 3.92 27.26
C HIS A 103 11.01 3.58 27.77
N ASP A 104 11.90 3.21 26.86
CA ASP A 104 13.29 2.85 27.16
C ASP A 104 13.43 1.39 27.63
N CYS A 105 12.42 0.54 27.38
CA CYS A 105 12.51 -0.91 27.57
C CYS A 105 13.21 -1.58 26.39
N ILE A 106 13.87 -2.71 26.66
CA ILE A 106 14.41 -3.61 25.63
C ILE A 106 13.62 -4.92 25.67
N ILE A 107 12.95 -5.24 24.56
CA ILE A 107 12.16 -6.44 24.37
C ILE A 107 12.85 -7.27 23.29
N GLU A 108 13.62 -8.28 23.69
CA GLU A 108 14.50 -9.04 22.79
C GLU A 108 14.07 -10.51 22.70
N ASN A 109 13.78 -11.02 21.50
CA ASN A 109 13.42 -12.42 21.28
C ASN A 109 12.24 -12.86 22.19
N VAL A 110 11.19 -12.04 22.22
CA VAL A 110 9.95 -12.30 22.97
C VAL A 110 8.85 -12.73 21.99
N TRP A 111 8.12 -13.78 22.35
CA TRP A 111 7.16 -14.44 21.47
C TRP A 111 5.79 -14.50 22.13
N TRP A 112 4.70 -14.22 21.40
CA TRP A 112 3.34 -14.30 21.92
C TRP A 112 2.57 -15.37 21.15
N ASP A 113 2.23 -16.48 21.84
CA ASP A 113 1.55 -17.63 21.22
C ASP A 113 0.14 -17.27 20.72
N ASP A 114 -0.56 -16.40 21.46
CA ASP A 114 -1.93 -15.97 21.18
C ASP A 114 -2.19 -14.63 21.87
N VAL A 115 -2.30 -13.55 21.10
CA VAL A 115 -2.49 -12.19 21.63
C VAL A 115 -3.94 -11.96 22.03
N CYS A 116 -4.18 -11.65 23.30
CA CYS A 116 -5.53 -11.39 23.80
C CYS A 116 -6.05 -9.99 23.42
N GLU A 117 -5.48 -8.95 24.04
CA GLU A 117 -5.76 -7.54 23.73
C GLU A 117 -4.59 -6.96 22.90
N ASP A 118 -3.50 -6.62 23.59
CA ASP A 118 -2.24 -6.13 23.02
C ASP A 118 -1.06 -7.02 23.45
N ALA A 119 -0.12 -7.28 22.54
CA ALA A 119 1.10 -8.03 22.88
C ALA A 119 2.07 -7.16 23.71
N LEU A 120 2.30 -5.93 23.25
CA LEU A 120 3.18 -4.95 23.89
C LEU A 120 2.50 -3.57 23.95
N SER A 121 2.38 -3.04 25.15
CA SER A 121 1.83 -1.73 25.45
C SER A 121 2.93 -0.76 25.89
N VAL A 122 3.20 0.29 25.10
CA VAL A 122 4.20 1.34 25.41
C VAL A 122 3.48 2.62 25.85
N LYS A 123 3.42 2.87 27.16
CA LYS A 123 2.41 3.79 27.73
C LYS A 123 2.86 5.26 27.79
N SER A 124 4.04 5.58 28.34
CA SER A 124 4.50 6.97 28.56
C SER A 124 5.97 7.18 28.17
N GLY A 125 6.42 8.44 28.03
CA GLY A 125 7.80 8.74 27.63
C GLY A 125 8.03 10.21 27.30
N THR A 126 9.24 10.52 26.87
CA THR A 126 9.65 11.84 26.33
C THR A 126 9.88 11.75 24.82
N ALA A 127 10.03 12.89 24.14
CA ALA A 127 10.32 12.90 22.70
C ALA A 127 11.64 12.18 22.32
N SER A 128 12.58 12.05 23.26
CA SER A 128 13.86 11.36 23.08
C SER A 128 13.84 9.90 23.56
N SER A 129 12.75 9.43 24.18
CA SER A 129 12.68 8.06 24.68
C SER A 129 12.54 7.05 23.53
N VAL A 130 13.18 5.88 23.67
CA VAL A 130 13.23 4.85 22.63
C VAL A 130 13.05 3.45 23.24
N THR A 131 11.94 2.80 22.92
CA THR A 131 11.74 1.37 23.22
C THR A 131 12.20 0.52 22.05
N LYS A 132 12.96 -0.54 22.33
CA LYS A 132 13.49 -1.46 21.31
C LYS A 132 12.78 -2.81 21.34
N VAL A 133 12.33 -3.28 20.18
CA VAL A 133 11.76 -4.60 19.94
C VAL A 133 12.66 -5.32 18.95
N ILE A 134 13.42 -6.31 19.41
CA ILE A 134 14.51 -6.94 18.67
C ILE A 134 14.22 -8.43 18.52
N GLY A 135 13.95 -8.89 17.30
CA GLY A 135 13.50 -10.26 17.04
C GLY A 135 12.12 -10.55 17.65
N GLY A 136 11.82 -11.84 17.82
CA GLY A 136 10.57 -12.28 18.41
C GLY A 136 9.42 -12.35 17.40
N GLY A 137 8.21 -12.57 17.91
CA GLY A 137 7.03 -12.62 17.06
C GLY A 137 5.70 -12.77 17.79
N ALA A 138 4.60 -12.52 17.09
CA ALA A 138 3.25 -12.59 17.66
C ALA A 138 2.27 -13.24 16.69
N ARG A 139 1.30 -13.96 17.26
CA ARG A 139 0.20 -14.62 16.55
C ARG A 139 -1.16 -14.14 17.01
N TYR A 140 -2.13 -14.18 16.11
CA TYR A 140 -3.57 -14.06 16.41
C TYR A 140 -3.97 -12.77 17.12
N ALA A 141 -3.35 -11.64 16.75
CA ALA A 141 -3.71 -10.35 17.32
C ALA A 141 -4.89 -9.73 16.56
N ASP A 142 -6.10 -9.81 17.15
CA ASP A 142 -7.34 -9.33 16.53
C ASP A 142 -7.36 -7.82 16.24
N ASP A 143 -6.75 -7.00 17.09
CA ASP A 143 -6.62 -5.54 16.87
C ASP A 143 -5.18 -5.11 16.56
N LYS A 144 -4.26 -5.30 17.52
CA LYS A 144 -2.89 -4.78 17.42
C LYS A 144 -1.90 -5.58 18.26
N VAL A 145 -0.67 -5.70 17.75
CA VAL A 145 0.45 -6.32 18.48
C VAL A 145 1.10 -5.28 19.39
N ILE A 146 1.52 -4.14 18.82
CA ILE A 146 2.22 -3.08 19.56
C ILE A 146 1.34 -1.82 19.62
N GLN A 147 0.96 -1.42 20.82
CA GLN A 147 0.24 -0.19 21.11
C GLN A 147 1.19 0.88 21.67
N HIS A 148 1.26 2.04 21.02
CA HIS A 148 2.12 3.15 21.45
C HIS A 148 1.29 4.37 21.87
N ASN A 149 1.24 4.65 23.18
CA ASN A 149 0.40 5.70 23.78
C ASN A 149 1.18 7.01 24.07
N GLY A 150 2.46 6.88 24.44
CA GLY A 150 3.33 7.97 24.91
C GLY A 150 3.97 8.81 23.80
N PHE A 151 4.83 9.76 24.19
CA PHE A 151 5.83 10.33 23.26
C PHE A 151 6.97 9.34 23.06
N GLY A 152 7.76 9.51 22.00
CA GLY A 152 9.01 8.78 21.80
C GLY A 152 9.03 7.97 20.50
N THR A 153 9.94 7.00 20.46
CA THR A 153 10.15 6.12 19.30
C THR A 153 10.01 4.66 19.71
N VAL A 154 9.34 3.85 18.90
CA VAL A 154 9.43 2.39 18.98
C VAL A 154 10.27 1.91 17.80
N ASP A 155 11.34 1.19 18.08
CA ASP A 155 12.24 0.62 17.09
C ASP A 155 12.02 -0.89 17.01
N ILE A 156 11.50 -1.37 15.89
CA ILE A 156 11.10 -2.77 15.67
C ILE A 156 12.02 -3.35 14.60
N ASP A 157 12.80 -4.37 14.95
CA ASP A 157 13.77 -4.98 14.06
C ASP A 157 13.72 -6.50 14.16
N GLY A 158 13.59 -7.22 13.04
CA GLY A 158 13.61 -8.69 13.05
C GLY A 158 12.32 -9.39 13.49
N PHE A 159 11.17 -8.71 13.47
CA PHE A 159 9.92 -9.23 14.05
C PHE A 159 9.13 -10.15 13.10
N TYR A 160 8.54 -11.22 13.62
CA TYR A 160 7.62 -12.10 12.89
C TYR A 160 6.16 -11.91 13.33
N GLY A 161 5.26 -11.60 12.41
CA GLY A 161 3.81 -11.55 12.67
C GLY A 161 3.07 -12.64 11.91
N GLU A 162 2.06 -13.26 12.50
CA GLU A 162 1.20 -14.24 11.82
C GLU A 162 -0.27 -14.07 12.24
N ASP A 163 -1.15 -13.92 11.25
CA ASP A 163 -2.59 -13.71 11.46
C ASP A 163 -2.89 -12.52 12.41
N ILE A 164 -2.19 -11.40 12.19
CA ILE A 164 -2.32 -10.17 12.99
C ILE A 164 -3.07 -9.06 12.24
N SER A 165 -3.85 -8.25 12.95
CA SER A 165 -4.54 -7.09 12.38
C SER A 165 -3.60 -5.92 12.16
N LYS A 166 -2.88 -5.49 13.20
CA LYS A 166 -1.84 -4.45 13.12
C LYS A 166 -0.57 -4.86 13.84
N LEU A 167 0.59 -4.74 13.22
CA LEU A 167 1.85 -4.91 13.95
C LEU A 167 2.07 -3.73 14.91
N TYR A 168 1.87 -2.50 14.44
CA TYR A 168 2.03 -1.30 15.25
C TYR A 168 0.87 -0.34 15.08
N ARG A 169 0.38 0.20 16.20
CA ARG A 169 -0.59 1.29 16.24
C ARG A 169 -0.10 2.43 17.13
N SER A 170 0.04 3.61 16.53
CA SER A 170 0.06 4.86 17.30
C SER A 170 -1.33 5.10 17.90
N CYS A 171 -1.45 5.23 19.21
CA CYS A 171 -2.74 5.44 19.87
C CYS A 171 -3.49 6.60 19.24
N GLY A 172 -4.70 6.35 18.74
CA GLY A 172 -5.50 7.35 18.01
C GLY A 172 -6.35 8.27 18.89
N THR A 173 -6.45 7.98 20.20
CA THR A 173 -7.25 8.71 21.18
C THR A 173 -6.42 9.40 22.28
N CYS A 174 -5.10 9.17 22.29
CA CYS A 174 -4.20 9.66 23.34
C CYS A 174 -3.82 11.15 23.22
N GLY A 175 -4.42 11.88 22.27
CA GLY A 175 -4.17 13.30 22.02
C GLY A 175 -2.87 13.58 21.25
N ASN A 176 -2.61 14.88 21.05
CA ASN A 176 -1.51 15.37 20.22
C ASN A 176 -0.14 15.11 20.86
N ARG A 177 0.39 13.91 20.63
CA ARG A 177 1.70 13.45 21.10
C ARG A 177 2.41 12.79 19.93
N PRO A 178 3.22 13.53 19.14
CA PRO A 178 3.90 12.99 17.98
C PRO A 178 4.69 11.73 18.34
N LYS A 179 4.44 10.65 17.61
CA LYS A 179 5.09 9.35 17.80
C LYS A 179 5.94 8.98 16.61
N LYS A 180 7.04 8.29 16.88
CA LYS A 180 7.89 7.72 15.82
C LYS A 180 7.89 6.20 15.91
N VAL A 181 7.95 5.56 14.75
CA VAL A 181 8.20 4.12 14.66
C VAL A 181 9.19 3.84 13.53
N SER A 182 10.15 2.97 13.82
CA SER A 182 11.03 2.35 12.82
C SER A 182 10.68 0.87 12.76
N VAL A 183 10.51 0.33 11.55
CA VAL A 183 10.24 -1.09 11.31
C VAL A 183 11.25 -1.60 10.29
N SER A 184 12.10 -2.52 10.68
CA SER A 184 13.09 -3.16 9.82
C SER A 184 13.06 -4.68 9.91
N ASN A 185 13.51 -5.34 8.83
CA ASN A 185 13.74 -6.79 8.79
C ASN A 185 12.54 -7.60 9.33
N THR A 186 11.33 -7.21 8.94
CA THR A 186 10.09 -7.74 9.53
C THR A 186 9.40 -8.63 8.53
N TYR A 187 8.85 -9.78 8.97
CA TYR A 187 8.04 -10.64 8.12
C TYR A 187 6.65 -10.82 8.72
N VAL A 188 5.60 -10.45 7.98
CA VAL A 188 4.20 -10.61 8.40
C VAL A 188 3.45 -11.55 7.48
N LEU A 189 2.99 -12.66 8.03
CA LEU A 189 2.13 -13.64 7.38
C LEU A 189 0.66 -13.35 7.69
N ASN A 190 -0.17 -13.32 6.64
CA ASN A 190 -1.62 -13.16 6.68
C ASN A 190 -2.11 -11.94 7.50
N PRO A 191 -1.62 -10.70 7.24
CA PRO A 191 -2.13 -9.54 7.93
C PRO A 191 -3.63 -9.32 7.62
N THR A 192 -4.42 -9.03 8.65
CA THR A 192 -5.87 -8.81 8.48
C THR A 192 -6.21 -7.34 8.24
N ASN A 193 -5.33 -6.38 8.56
CA ASN A 193 -5.56 -4.96 8.26
C ASN A 193 -4.32 -4.23 7.74
N ALA A 194 -3.39 -3.83 8.61
CA ALA A 194 -2.25 -3.00 8.24
C ALA A 194 -0.96 -3.44 8.95
N ILE A 195 0.23 -3.11 8.45
CA ILE A 195 1.46 -3.37 9.22
C ILE A 195 1.63 -2.26 10.27
N VAL A 196 1.64 -1.01 9.83
CA VAL A 196 1.79 0.17 10.69
C VAL A 196 0.58 1.08 10.54
N THR A 197 0.06 1.64 11.64
CA THR A 197 -0.95 2.70 11.60
C THR A 197 -0.57 3.94 12.43
N VAL A 198 -0.48 5.10 11.78
CA VAL A 198 -0.01 6.38 12.36
C VAL A 198 -1.04 7.51 12.25
N ASN A 199 -0.95 8.54 13.10
CA ASN A 199 -1.87 9.69 13.10
C ASN A 199 -1.29 10.89 12.34
N LYS A 200 -1.90 11.24 11.21
CA LYS A 200 -1.45 12.32 10.31
C LYS A 200 -1.44 13.69 10.99
N ASN A 201 -2.51 14.03 11.70
CA ASN A 201 -2.69 15.34 12.33
C ASN A 201 -1.85 15.57 13.59
N TRP A 202 -1.25 14.52 14.15
CA TRP A 202 -0.38 14.63 15.33
C TRP A 202 1.10 14.58 14.97
N GLY A 203 1.44 14.60 13.67
CA GLY A 203 2.83 14.65 13.22
C GLY A 203 3.59 13.35 13.47
N ASP A 204 2.88 12.22 13.52
CA ASP A 204 3.52 10.92 13.64
C ASP A 204 4.42 10.62 12.43
N GLN A 205 5.42 9.77 12.62
CA GLN A 205 6.35 9.37 11.56
C GLN A 205 6.63 7.87 11.66
N ALA A 206 6.52 7.16 10.55
CA ALA A 206 6.91 5.78 10.40
C ALA A 206 8.03 5.67 9.36
N THR A 207 9.09 4.93 9.65
CA THR A 207 10.12 4.55 8.68
C THR A 207 10.12 3.03 8.54
N LEU A 208 9.96 2.52 7.32
CA LEU A 208 9.91 1.08 7.06
C LEU A 208 11.05 0.70 6.10
N ARG A 209 11.72 -0.42 6.40
CA ARG A 209 12.83 -0.96 5.59
C ARG A 209 12.78 -2.49 5.58
N ASN A 210 12.98 -3.11 4.43
CA ASN A 210 13.03 -4.58 4.31
C ASN A 210 11.85 -5.29 5.03
N VAL A 211 10.63 -4.85 4.73
CA VAL A 211 9.38 -5.40 5.28
C VAL A 211 8.79 -6.41 4.31
N TRP A 212 8.75 -7.67 4.71
CA TRP A 212 8.18 -8.76 3.95
C TRP A 212 6.77 -9.04 4.41
N VAL A 213 5.86 -9.23 3.46
CA VAL A 213 4.48 -9.58 3.76
C VAL A 213 4.04 -10.71 2.86
N LYS A 214 3.46 -11.76 3.44
CA LYS A 214 2.73 -12.78 2.68
C LYS A 214 1.27 -12.68 3.02
N SER A 215 0.42 -12.47 2.03
CA SER A 215 -1.02 -12.26 2.21
C SER A 215 -1.80 -12.84 1.03
N SER A 216 -2.89 -13.54 1.33
CA SER A 216 -3.89 -13.92 0.33
C SER A 216 -4.82 -12.77 -0.06
N LYS A 217 -4.74 -11.63 0.65
CA LYS A 217 -5.56 -10.45 0.34
C LYS A 217 -5.04 -9.76 -0.92
N PRO A 218 -5.95 -9.18 -1.73
CA PRO A 218 -5.55 -8.52 -2.96
C PRO A 218 -4.81 -7.19 -2.71
N THR A 219 -4.96 -6.61 -1.51
CA THR A 219 -4.24 -5.41 -1.06
C THR A 219 -3.73 -5.59 0.36
N VAL A 220 -2.52 -5.10 0.61
CA VAL A 220 -1.88 -5.05 1.93
C VAL A 220 -1.63 -3.59 2.29
N LYS A 221 -2.18 -3.13 3.43
CA LYS A 221 -1.95 -1.77 3.91
C LYS A 221 -0.64 -1.73 4.70
N VAL A 222 0.47 -1.47 4.03
CA VAL A 222 1.78 -1.48 4.70
C VAL A 222 1.87 -0.39 5.77
N CYS A 223 1.53 0.85 5.41
CA CYS A 223 1.44 1.96 6.35
C CYS A 223 0.11 2.69 6.16
N GLN A 224 -0.80 2.58 7.11
CA GLN A 224 -2.10 3.25 7.15
C GLN A 224 -1.99 4.53 7.97
N TRP A 225 -2.75 5.57 7.62
CA TRP A 225 -2.84 6.77 8.44
C TRP A 225 -4.27 7.18 8.77
N SER A 226 -4.43 7.77 9.96
CA SER A 226 -5.69 8.28 10.50
C SER A 226 -5.60 9.73 10.93
N GLN A 227 -6.77 10.36 11.08
CA GLN A 227 -6.98 11.55 11.89
C GLN A 227 -7.18 11.08 13.33
N GLY A 228 -6.19 11.29 14.19
CA GLY A 228 -6.31 11.08 15.64
C GLY A 228 -7.33 12.04 16.26
N ASN A 229 -8.06 11.57 17.25
CA ASN A 229 -9.14 12.28 17.91
C ASN A 229 -9.10 12.01 19.43
N ALA A 230 -8.76 13.02 20.23
CA ALA A 230 -8.64 12.84 21.69
C ALA A 230 -9.99 12.58 22.39
N ASN A 231 -11.10 12.92 21.75
CA ASN A 231 -12.43 12.93 22.35
C ASN A 231 -13.41 11.99 21.61
N GLY A 232 -12.91 11.02 20.85
CA GLY A 232 -13.74 10.07 20.12
C GLY A 232 -12.92 9.23 19.14
N GLU A 233 -13.62 8.51 18.26
CA GLU A 233 -12.96 7.56 17.38
C GLU A 233 -12.04 8.23 16.34
N PRO A 234 -10.85 7.67 16.09
CA PRO A 234 -9.98 8.10 14.99
C PRO A 234 -10.62 7.80 13.63
N LYS A 235 -10.47 8.71 12.67
CA LYS A 235 -10.96 8.50 11.30
C LYS A 235 -9.83 8.02 10.40
N MET A 236 -10.00 6.91 9.68
CA MET A 236 -9.03 6.48 8.67
C MET A 236 -9.03 7.46 7.48
N LEU A 237 -7.83 7.81 7.02
CA LEU A 237 -7.61 8.83 6.00
C LEU A 237 -6.91 8.30 4.75
N GLY A 238 -6.24 7.15 4.81
CA GLY A 238 -5.54 6.55 3.66
C GLY A 238 -4.46 5.57 4.10
N HIS A 239 -3.69 5.07 3.14
CA HIS A 239 -2.56 4.17 3.36
C HIS A 239 -1.58 4.25 2.19
N GLY A 240 -0.34 3.77 2.36
CA GLY A 240 0.72 3.83 1.36
C GLY A 240 1.98 4.55 1.86
N PRO A 241 2.90 4.95 0.97
CA PRO A 241 4.00 5.84 1.30
C PRO A 241 3.52 7.30 1.35
N SER A 242 3.95 8.07 2.35
CA SER A 242 3.57 9.48 2.54
C SER A 242 4.63 10.21 3.35
N ASN A 243 5.59 10.88 2.74
CA ASN A 243 6.66 11.53 3.49
C ASN A 243 6.17 12.82 4.20
N PRO A 244 6.51 13.05 5.48
CA PRO A 244 7.35 12.23 6.38
C PRO A 244 6.57 11.19 7.24
N LEU A 245 5.25 11.10 7.09
CA LEU A 245 4.35 10.26 7.90
C LEU A 245 4.60 8.75 7.76
N CYS A 246 4.80 8.27 6.53
CA CYS A 246 5.07 6.88 6.16
C CYS A 246 6.22 6.87 5.14
N LYS A 247 7.45 6.72 5.62
CA LYS A 247 8.68 6.77 4.83
C LYS A 247 9.14 5.37 4.46
N TYR A 248 8.92 4.99 3.21
CA TYR A 248 9.47 3.80 2.57
C TYR A 248 9.34 3.90 1.05
N SER A 249 10.11 3.09 0.34
CA SER A 249 10.07 2.90 -1.09
C SER A 249 9.55 1.50 -1.45
N GLU A 250 9.32 1.23 -2.73
CA GLU A 250 8.93 -0.11 -3.19
C GLU A 250 10.01 -1.16 -2.86
N SER A 251 11.30 -0.81 -2.93
CA SER A 251 12.40 -1.71 -2.54
C SER A 251 12.48 -1.99 -1.04
N ASP A 252 11.77 -1.22 -0.21
CA ASP A 252 11.72 -1.47 1.23
C ASP A 252 10.61 -2.46 1.62
N VAL A 253 9.73 -2.84 0.68
CA VAL A 253 8.54 -3.66 0.97
C VAL A 253 8.35 -4.75 -0.07
N HIS A 254 8.29 -5.99 0.39
CA HIS A 254 8.19 -7.19 -0.45
C HIS A 254 6.86 -7.90 -0.17
N ILE A 255 5.88 -7.78 -1.05
CA ILE A 255 4.55 -8.39 -0.88
C ILE A 255 4.44 -9.63 -1.76
N ASN A 256 4.18 -10.78 -1.14
CA ASN A 256 4.04 -12.09 -1.78
C ASN A 256 5.27 -12.53 -2.61
N GLU A 257 6.39 -11.85 -2.45
CA GLU A 257 7.67 -12.27 -2.99
C GLU A 257 8.18 -13.51 -2.25
N ASP A 258 9.01 -14.29 -2.95
CA ASP A 258 9.66 -15.46 -2.37
C ASP A 258 10.70 -15.03 -1.32
N ILE A 259 10.37 -15.21 -0.04
CA ILE A 259 11.23 -14.86 1.09
C ILE A 259 12.59 -15.58 1.08
N SER A 260 12.72 -16.71 0.36
CA SER A 260 14.02 -17.36 0.18
C SER A 260 15.03 -16.49 -0.61
N LYS A 261 14.53 -15.50 -1.36
CA LYS A 261 15.36 -14.50 -2.06
C LYS A 261 15.95 -13.47 -1.10
N ALA A 262 15.31 -13.19 0.03
CA ALA A 262 15.80 -12.27 1.06
C ALA A 262 17.14 -12.73 1.66
N ALA A 263 17.34 -14.05 1.76
CA ALA A 263 18.55 -14.65 2.31
C ALA A 263 19.79 -14.53 1.39
N LYS A 264 19.64 -14.01 0.16
CA LYS A 264 20.71 -13.96 -0.85
C LYS A 264 21.29 -12.56 -1.10
N THR A 265 20.75 -11.52 -0.49
CA THR A 265 21.26 -10.15 -0.65
C THR A 265 22.27 -9.83 0.46
N PRO A 266 23.56 -9.58 0.16
CA PRO A 266 24.52 -9.16 1.18
C PRO A 266 24.19 -7.75 1.65
N SER A 267 24.07 -7.57 2.97
CA SER A 267 24.10 -6.27 3.61
C SER A 267 25.53 -5.73 3.58
N SER A 268 25.79 -4.69 2.78
CA SER A 268 26.77 -3.61 3.03
C SER A 268 27.05 -2.86 1.73
N GLN A 269 26.77 -1.56 1.69
CA GLN A 269 27.75 -0.53 1.31
C GLN A 269 27.38 0.75 2.05
N GLU A 270 28.19 1.08 3.04
CA GLU A 270 28.28 2.42 3.62
C GLU A 270 28.83 3.35 2.52
N GLU A 271 28.11 4.44 2.26
CA GLU A 271 28.58 5.53 1.40
C GLU A 271 29.78 6.20 2.08
N GLN A 272 30.97 5.94 1.56
CA GLN A 272 32.16 6.69 1.89
C GLN A 272 32.22 7.91 0.99
N THR A 273 32.20 9.07 1.62
CA THR A 273 32.34 10.38 1.00
C THR A 273 33.82 10.60 0.70
N ASP A 274 34.17 10.79 -0.58
CA ASP A 274 35.44 11.38 -0.97
C ASP A 274 35.17 12.62 -1.83
N ASP A 275 35.56 13.74 -1.25
CA ASP A 275 35.72 15.07 -1.81
C ASP A 275 37.07 15.14 -2.54
N ASP A 276 37.07 15.43 -3.85
CA ASP A 276 38.16 16.21 -4.47
C ASP A 276 37.73 16.85 -5.81
N GLY A 277 37.68 18.18 -5.83
CA GLY A 277 38.55 18.97 -6.71
C GLY A 277 38.34 18.94 -8.23
N SER A 278 37.55 19.92 -8.71
CA SER A 278 37.84 20.81 -9.85
C SER A 278 38.64 20.31 -11.08
N HIS A 279 38.03 20.37 -12.26
CA HIS A 279 38.38 21.37 -13.29
C HIS A 279 37.43 21.36 -14.49
N ALA A 280 37.07 22.57 -14.92
CA ALA A 280 36.46 22.88 -16.21
C ALA A 280 37.50 22.71 -17.34
N ASP A 281 37.11 22.25 -18.53
CA ASP A 281 36.73 23.15 -19.64
C ASP A 281 36.43 22.40 -20.95
N ALA A 282 35.45 22.98 -21.67
CA ALA A 282 35.28 23.14 -23.13
C ALA A 282 35.68 22.06 -24.18
N HIS A 283 34.66 21.71 -24.99
CA HIS A 283 34.60 21.71 -26.46
C HIS A 283 35.76 21.12 -27.32
N HIS A 284 35.46 20.09 -28.11
CA HIS A 284 35.41 20.21 -29.58
C HIS A 284 34.79 18.98 -30.28
N GLU A 285 33.99 19.25 -31.31
CA GLU A 285 33.59 18.31 -32.36
C GLU A 285 34.77 17.99 -33.29
N ALA A 286 34.83 16.76 -33.81
CA ALA A 286 34.99 16.49 -35.25
C ALA A 286 34.99 14.98 -35.56
N PHE A 287 34.13 14.64 -36.53
CA PHE A 287 34.16 13.51 -37.46
C PHE A 287 35.57 13.02 -37.85
N GLN A 288 35.80 11.70 -38.00
CA GLN A 288 35.62 10.96 -39.26
C GLN A 288 36.02 9.47 -39.15
N GLU A 289 35.40 8.69 -40.04
CA GLU A 289 35.43 7.25 -40.32
C GLU A 289 36.78 6.53 -40.30
N VAL A 290 36.81 5.27 -39.82
CA VAL A 290 37.49 4.16 -40.52
C VAL A 290 36.92 2.78 -40.13
N GLU A 291 36.40 2.09 -41.15
CA GLU A 291 36.49 0.65 -41.48
C GLU A 291 36.15 -0.48 -40.48
N ASP A 292 35.15 -1.27 -40.87
CA ASP A 292 34.95 -2.68 -40.49
C ASP A 292 36.18 -3.54 -40.80
N PRO A 293 36.37 -4.65 -40.05
CA PRO A 293 36.29 -5.91 -40.76
C PRO A 293 35.48 -7.00 -40.04
N MET A 294 34.89 -7.82 -40.89
CA MET A 294 34.13 -9.04 -40.67
C MET A 294 34.78 -10.09 -39.75
N THR A 295 33.87 -10.84 -39.11
CA THR A 295 33.87 -12.28 -38.79
C THR A 295 34.81 -12.83 -37.72
N THR A 296 34.20 -13.38 -36.65
CA THR A 296 34.08 -14.84 -36.45
C THR A 296 33.00 -15.14 -35.40
N ALA A 297 32.05 -16.01 -35.75
CA ALA A 297 31.08 -16.59 -34.82
C ALA A 297 31.73 -17.68 -33.94
N PRO A 298 31.12 -17.96 -32.78
CA PRO A 298 30.80 -19.34 -32.47
C PRO A 298 29.33 -19.52 -32.12
N THR A 299 28.81 -20.61 -32.66
CA THR A 299 27.51 -21.24 -32.43
C THR A 299 27.36 -21.74 -30.99
N VAL A 300 26.24 -21.42 -30.35
CA VAL A 300 25.62 -22.28 -29.33
C VAL A 300 24.13 -22.35 -29.65
N GLU A 301 23.66 -23.58 -29.81
CA GLU A 301 22.28 -23.97 -30.10
C GLU A 301 21.37 -23.65 -28.91
N GLU A 302 20.30 -22.88 -29.14
CA GLU A 302 19.15 -22.83 -28.25
C GLU A 302 17.86 -23.05 -29.05
N ASN A 303 16.97 -23.86 -28.47
CA ASN A 303 15.78 -24.45 -29.06
C ASN A 303 14.80 -23.42 -29.63
N VAL A 304 14.46 -23.59 -30.91
CA VAL A 304 13.59 -22.71 -31.71
C VAL A 304 12.09 -22.92 -31.41
N GLU A 305 11.70 -23.81 -30.49
CA GLU A 305 10.29 -24.08 -30.20
C GLU A 305 9.67 -23.19 -29.09
N ASP A 306 10.46 -22.54 -28.24
CA ASP A 306 9.94 -21.77 -27.09
C ASP A 306 9.71 -20.26 -27.40
N VAL A 307 10.33 -19.78 -28.48
CA VAL A 307 10.20 -18.39 -28.95
C VAL A 307 8.92 -18.20 -29.78
N GLU A 308 8.43 -19.26 -30.44
CA GLU A 308 7.23 -19.19 -31.27
C GLU A 308 5.94 -19.21 -30.42
N GLN A 309 5.93 -19.84 -29.24
CA GLN A 309 4.81 -19.76 -28.29
C GLN A 309 4.71 -18.40 -27.61
N THR A 310 5.84 -17.76 -27.32
CA THR A 310 5.88 -16.44 -26.68
C THR A 310 5.46 -15.30 -27.65
N ILE A 311 5.66 -15.50 -28.96
CA ILE A 311 5.27 -14.53 -30.00
C ILE A 311 3.83 -14.73 -30.49
N GLN A 312 3.26 -15.94 -30.39
CA GLN A 312 1.85 -16.18 -30.74
C GLN A 312 0.84 -15.58 -29.74
N GLN A 313 1.27 -15.18 -28.55
CA GLN A 313 0.40 -14.50 -27.58
C GLN A 313 0.21 -13.01 -27.87
N THR A 314 1.01 -12.39 -28.75
CA THR A 314 1.01 -10.94 -28.97
C THR A 314 0.29 -10.47 -30.23
N VAL A 315 -0.33 -11.34 -31.02
CA VAL A 315 -1.17 -10.93 -32.16
C VAL A 315 -2.43 -11.80 -32.25
N LYS A 316 -3.40 -11.55 -31.37
CA LYS A 316 -4.79 -11.95 -31.60
C LYS A 316 -5.69 -10.72 -31.54
N ASN A 317 -6.19 -10.32 -32.70
CA ASN A 317 -7.24 -9.32 -32.85
C ASN A 317 -8.49 -9.74 -32.03
N THR A 318 -8.58 -9.17 -30.83
CA THR A 318 -9.68 -8.31 -30.35
C THR A 318 -11.10 -8.87 -30.32
N THR A 319 -11.27 -10.02 -29.65
CA THR A 319 -12.44 -10.19 -28.77
C THR A 319 -11.96 -10.20 -27.33
N ALA A 320 -11.84 -9.02 -26.72
CA ALA A 320 -11.53 -8.87 -25.30
C ALA A 320 -12.49 -9.73 -24.47
N SER A 321 -11.96 -10.71 -23.74
CA SER A 321 -12.70 -11.54 -22.79
C SER A 321 -12.84 -10.82 -21.46
N VAL A 322 -13.58 -11.39 -20.50
CA VAL A 322 -13.52 -10.91 -19.11
C VAL A 322 -12.10 -11.13 -18.60
N PRO A 323 -11.44 -10.11 -18.03
CA PRO A 323 -10.11 -10.27 -17.44
C PRO A 323 -10.15 -11.24 -16.25
N ASP A 324 -9.08 -12.00 -16.06
CA ASP A 324 -8.93 -12.96 -14.96
C ASP A 324 -8.46 -12.32 -13.64
N GLY A 325 -8.20 -11.01 -13.64
CA GLY A 325 -7.68 -10.25 -12.50
C GLY A 325 -6.16 -10.22 -12.41
N THR A 326 -5.45 -10.77 -13.38
CA THR A 326 -3.99 -10.68 -13.45
C THR A 326 -3.56 -9.25 -13.76
N TRP A 327 -2.66 -8.71 -12.95
CA TRP A 327 -2.04 -7.41 -13.17
C TRP A 327 -0.72 -7.56 -13.95
N PRO A 328 -0.45 -6.72 -14.96
CA PRO A 328 0.81 -6.82 -15.69
C PRO A 328 2.00 -6.31 -14.88
N ALA A 329 3.16 -6.91 -15.12
CA ALA A 329 4.43 -6.43 -14.59
C ALA A 329 4.99 -5.27 -15.44
N SER A 330 5.57 -4.28 -14.77
CA SER A 330 6.27 -3.19 -15.44
C SER A 330 7.61 -3.64 -16.01
N THR A 331 7.97 -3.15 -17.20
CA THR A 331 9.27 -3.39 -17.84
C THR A 331 10.30 -2.29 -17.58
N GLY A 332 9.93 -1.23 -16.85
CA GLY A 332 10.80 -0.11 -16.50
C GLY A 332 10.01 1.16 -16.21
N ILE A 333 10.66 2.19 -15.67
CA ILE A 333 10.00 3.45 -15.28
C ILE A 333 10.49 4.61 -16.15
N VAL A 334 9.54 5.38 -16.68
CA VAL A 334 9.77 6.63 -17.42
C VAL A 334 9.06 7.77 -16.69
N ARG A 335 9.76 8.89 -16.49
CA ARG A 335 9.20 10.07 -15.81
C ARG A 335 9.21 11.27 -16.72
N TYR A 336 8.07 11.94 -16.83
CA TYR A 336 7.92 13.18 -17.59
C TYR A 336 7.79 14.38 -16.66
N LYS A 337 8.40 15.50 -17.04
CA LYS A 337 8.23 16.78 -16.33
C LYS A 337 6.98 17.55 -16.75
N LYS A 338 6.36 17.15 -17.86
CA LYS A 338 5.13 17.71 -18.44
C LYS A 338 4.35 16.55 -19.08
N PRO A 339 3.04 16.69 -19.36
CA PRO A 339 2.31 15.63 -20.06
C PRO A 339 3.00 15.27 -21.38
N TYR A 340 3.20 13.99 -21.62
CA TYR A 340 3.63 13.52 -22.93
C TYR A 340 2.42 13.59 -23.89
N THR A 341 2.56 14.33 -24.99
CA THR A 341 1.46 14.50 -25.93
C THR A 341 1.57 13.49 -27.06
N ILE A 342 0.54 12.67 -27.23
CA ILE A 342 0.35 11.75 -28.34
C ILE A 342 -0.50 12.45 -29.38
N LYS A 343 0.05 12.64 -30.58
CA LYS A 343 -0.60 13.41 -31.64
C LYS A 343 -1.72 12.64 -32.32
N ALA A 344 -2.60 13.37 -32.99
CA ALA A 344 -3.65 12.77 -33.82
C ALA A 344 -3.04 11.80 -34.86
N GLY A 345 -3.52 10.56 -34.88
CA GLY A 345 -3.02 9.49 -35.76
C GLY A 345 -1.73 8.82 -35.27
N GLU A 346 -1.12 9.28 -34.18
CA GLU A 346 0.05 8.66 -33.56
C GLU A 346 -0.37 7.46 -32.71
N VAL A 347 0.45 6.41 -32.73
CA VAL A 347 0.37 5.28 -31.80
C VAL A 347 1.59 5.31 -30.91
N PHE A 348 1.37 5.56 -29.62
CA PHE A 348 2.39 5.40 -28.59
C PHE A 348 2.27 4.00 -27.97
N ASP A 349 3.28 3.17 -28.18
CA ASP A 349 3.42 1.87 -27.52
C ASP A 349 4.39 2.00 -26.34
N GLY A 350 3.84 1.93 -25.13
CA GLY A 350 4.59 2.07 -23.89
C GLY A 350 5.40 0.83 -23.50
N LYS A 351 5.31 -0.28 -24.25
CA LYS A 351 6.05 -1.53 -23.99
C LYS A 351 5.91 -2.06 -22.56
N MET A 352 4.77 -1.80 -21.93
CA MET A 352 4.46 -2.08 -20.53
C MET A 352 5.39 -1.42 -19.52
N GLN A 353 6.01 -0.29 -19.88
CA GLN A 353 6.71 0.55 -18.90
C GLN A 353 5.70 1.32 -18.04
N THR A 354 6.13 1.68 -16.82
CA THR A 354 5.42 2.59 -15.93
C THR A 354 5.78 4.04 -16.26
N PHE A 355 4.77 4.86 -16.52
CA PHE A 355 4.90 6.28 -16.81
C PHE A 355 4.34 7.12 -15.68
N GLU A 356 5.11 8.14 -15.28
CA GLU A 356 4.80 9.01 -14.16
C GLU A 356 5.16 10.47 -14.45
N ARG A 357 4.65 11.39 -13.64
CA ARG A 357 5.10 12.78 -13.60
C ARG A 357 6.16 12.97 -12.53
N SER A 358 7.33 13.50 -12.90
CA SER A 358 8.41 13.80 -11.94
C SER A 358 8.13 15.04 -11.09
N ASP A 359 7.22 15.90 -11.55
CA ASP A 359 6.88 17.20 -10.96
C ASP A 359 5.56 17.18 -10.17
N ILE A 360 4.89 16.03 -10.09
CA ILE A 360 3.59 15.88 -9.43
C ILE A 360 3.67 14.78 -8.39
N THR A 361 3.15 15.10 -7.20
CA THR A 361 2.82 14.12 -6.17
C THR A 361 1.31 14.10 -6.00
N CYS A 362 0.70 12.93 -5.95
CA CYS A 362 -0.72 12.82 -5.64
C CYS A 362 -1.00 13.38 -4.24
N SER A 363 -1.86 14.40 -4.16
CA SER A 363 -2.21 15.08 -2.90
C SER A 363 -3.71 15.35 -2.76
N GLY A 364 -4.53 14.72 -3.61
CA GLY A 364 -5.93 15.06 -3.80
C GLY A 364 -6.16 16.39 -4.54
N GLY A 365 -7.42 16.66 -4.87
CA GLY A 365 -7.88 17.83 -5.62
C GLY A 365 -7.98 17.59 -7.13
N GLU A 366 -8.77 18.44 -7.81
CA GLU A 366 -9.11 18.28 -9.24
C GLU A 366 -7.87 18.31 -10.15
N GLY A 367 -7.79 17.35 -11.07
CA GLY A 367 -6.82 17.33 -12.15
C GLY A 367 -7.24 18.21 -13.34
N GLN A 368 -6.25 18.60 -14.13
CA GLN A 368 -6.43 19.24 -15.44
C GLN A 368 -5.38 18.71 -16.42
N LYS A 369 -5.53 19.00 -17.72
CA LYS A 369 -4.69 18.44 -18.78
C LYS A 369 -3.18 18.62 -18.58
N ASP A 370 -2.75 19.70 -17.92
CA ASP A 370 -1.35 19.99 -17.61
C ASP A 370 -0.79 19.14 -16.47
N THR A 371 -1.68 18.49 -15.72
CA THR A 371 -1.38 17.55 -14.65
C THR A 371 -1.44 16.08 -15.08
N ALA A 372 -1.75 15.82 -16.35
CA ALA A 372 -1.83 14.47 -16.89
C ALA A 372 -0.44 13.82 -17.10
N VAL A 373 -0.35 12.49 -17.07
CA VAL A 373 0.86 11.79 -17.56
C VAL A 373 0.90 11.82 -19.08
N PHE A 374 -0.22 11.47 -19.72
CA PHE A 374 -0.40 11.53 -21.16
C PHE A 374 -1.55 12.47 -21.55
N LEU A 375 -1.30 13.29 -22.57
CA LEU A 375 -2.33 14.00 -23.31
C LEU A 375 -2.49 13.30 -24.67
N VAL A 376 -3.66 12.71 -24.91
CA VAL A 376 -3.97 12.04 -26.17
C VAL A 376 -4.87 12.96 -26.98
N GLU A 377 -4.36 13.42 -28.12
CA GLU A 377 -5.17 14.18 -29.07
C GLU A 377 -6.19 13.27 -29.76
N ALA A 378 -7.28 13.84 -30.28
CA ALA A 378 -8.29 13.08 -31.01
C ALA A 378 -7.68 12.28 -32.17
N GLY A 379 -7.98 10.98 -32.23
CA GLY A 379 -7.39 10.03 -33.17
C GLY A 379 -6.03 9.46 -32.74
N GLY A 380 -5.46 9.89 -31.61
CA GLY A 380 -4.25 9.31 -31.02
C GLY A 380 -4.52 8.00 -30.28
N THR A 381 -3.50 7.16 -30.18
CA THR A 381 -3.57 5.86 -29.49
C THR A 381 -2.47 5.76 -28.43
N LEU A 382 -2.87 5.45 -27.19
CA LEU A 382 -1.96 5.00 -26.13
C LEU A 382 -2.17 3.52 -25.91
N LYS A 383 -1.10 2.72 -26.01
CA LYS A 383 -1.18 1.31 -25.71
C LYS A 383 -0.01 0.74 -24.93
N ASN A 384 -0.25 -0.40 -24.27
CA ASN A 384 0.74 -1.15 -23.50
C ASN A 384 1.50 -0.26 -22.52
N ALA A 385 0.80 0.42 -21.61
CA ALA A 385 1.41 1.36 -20.69
C ALA A 385 0.86 1.14 -19.28
N ILE A 386 1.74 1.27 -18.28
CA ILE A 386 1.33 1.36 -16.88
C ILE A 386 1.43 2.83 -16.47
N ILE A 387 0.43 3.36 -15.79
CA ILE A 387 0.40 4.71 -15.25
C ILE A 387 0.63 4.60 -13.74
N GLY A 388 1.75 5.15 -13.27
CA GLY A 388 2.13 5.12 -11.87
C GLY A 388 1.41 6.20 -11.03
N LYS A 389 1.61 6.16 -9.72
CA LYS A 389 0.89 6.98 -8.72
C LYS A 389 1.15 8.49 -8.81
N ASN A 390 2.28 8.88 -9.40
CA ASN A 390 2.68 10.29 -9.49
C ASN A 390 1.96 10.96 -10.66
N GLN A 391 0.67 11.22 -10.45
CA GLN A 391 -0.26 11.78 -11.42
C GLN A 391 -1.42 12.44 -10.66
N LYS A 392 -2.08 13.42 -11.27
CA LYS A 392 -3.42 13.87 -10.82
C LYS A 392 -4.49 13.35 -11.76
N GLU A 393 -4.28 13.58 -13.06
CA GLU A 393 -4.93 12.81 -14.12
C GLU A 393 -3.92 11.80 -14.68
N GLY A 394 -4.36 10.57 -14.93
CA GLY A 394 -3.50 9.59 -15.59
C GLY A 394 -3.37 9.92 -17.08
N VAL A 395 -4.49 9.85 -17.79
CA VAL A 395 -4.59 10.10 -19.23
C VAL A 395 -5.68 11.11 -19.51
N HIS A 396 -5.37 12.11 -20.34
CA HIS A 396 -6.28 13.16 -20.75
C HIS A 396 -6.61 13.05 -22.24
N CYS A 397 -7.89 12.90 -22.58
CA CYS A 397 -8.40 12.89 -23.94
C CYS A 397 -9.24 14.15 -24.17
N ASP A 398 -8.61 15.22 -24.68
CA ASP A 398 -9.18 16.59 -24.67
C ASP A 398 -10.40 16.75 -25.61
N TYR A 399 -10.45 15.98 -26.71
CA TYR A 399 -11.48 16.10 -27.75
C TYR A 399 -12.12 14.77 -28.16
N HIS A 400 -12.21 13.82 -27.23
CA HIS A 400 -12.73 12.49 -27.49
C HIS A 400 -11.92 11.77 -28.59
N ASP A 401 -12.47 10.73 -29.22
CA ASP A 401 -11.85 10.02 -30.34
C ASP A 401 -10.46 9.40 -30.06
N CYS A 402 -10.11 9.20 -28.78
CA CYS A 402 -8.87 8.55 -28.37
C CYS A 402 -9.01 7.03 -28.32
N THR A 403 -7.91 6.31 -28.58
CA THR A 403 -7.84 4.86 -28.38
C THR A 403 -6.90 4.55 -27.22
N ILE A 404 -7.43 3.88 -26.20
CA ILE A 404 -6.70 3.46 -25.01
C ILE A 404 -6.75 1.93 -24.96
N GLU A 405 -5.60 1.28 -25.10
CA GLU A 405 -5.52 -0.17 -25.27
C GLU A 405 -4.46 -0.79 -24.36
N ASN A 406 -4.84 -1.74 -23.52
CA ASN A 406 -3.89 -2.39 -22.61
C ASN A 406 -3.13 -1.37 -21.74
N VAL A 407 -3.88 -0.44 -21.14
CA VAL A 407 -3.35 0.59 -20.25
C VAL A 407 -3.82 0.34 -18.82
N TRP A 408 -2.88 0.42 -17.88
CA TRP A 408 -3.09 -0.02 -16.50
C TRP A 408 -2.73 1.08 -15.51
N TRP A 409 -3.64 1.44 -14.61
CA TRP A 409 -3.41 2.48 -13.61
C TRP A 409 -3.19 1.86 -12.24
N ASP A 410 -1.96 1.98 -11.74
CA ASP A 410 -1.51 1.29 -10.53
C ASP A 410 -2.03 1.94 -9.24
N ASP A 411 -2.31 3.24 -9.30
CA ASP A 411 -2.91 4.03 -8.23
C ASP A 411 -3.56 5.28 -8.83
N VAL A 412 -4.88 5.36 -8.74
CA VAL A 412 -5.66 6.45 -9.33
C VAL A 412 -5.83 7.58 -8.33
N CYS A 413 -5.10 8.67 -8.54
CA CYS A 413 -5.16 9.87 -7.70
C CYS A 413 -6.51 10.61 -7.77
N GLU A 414 -6.89 11.12 -8.94
CA GLU A 414 -8.20 11.75 -9.15
C GLU A 414 -8.98 11.00 -10.22
N ASP A 415 -8.56 11.10 -11.49
CA ASP A 415 -9.15 10.40 -12.62
C ASP A 415 -8.08 9.59 -13.37
N ALA A 416 -8.37 8.32 -13.65
CA ALA A 416 -7.48 7.49 -14.46
C ALA A 416 -7.50 7.97 -15.91
N LEU A 417 -8.71 8.17 -16.45
CA LEU A 417 -8.94 8.66 -17.80
C LEU A 417 -10.03 9.74 -17.81
N SER A 418 -9.64 10.94 -18.23
CA SER A 418 -10.55 12.07 -18.46
C SER A 418 -10.84 12.24 -19.94
N ILE A 419 -12.12 12.27 -20.31
CA ILE A 419 -12.58 12.42 -21.69
C ILE A 419 -13.41 13.70 -21.80
N LYS A 420 -12.89 14.68 -22.53
CA LYS A 420 -13.48 16.02 -22.71
C LYS A 420 -13.81 16.28 -24.18
N GLY A 421 -14.49 17.40 -24.43
CA GLY A 421 -14.79 17.88 -25.78
C GLY A 421 -15.65 16.92 -26.60
N GLY A 422 -15.34 16.81 -27.90
CA GLY A 422 -16.01 15.88 -28.82
C GLY A 422 -17.33 16.37 -29.41
N SER A 423 -17.95 15.48 -30.18
CA SER A 423 -19.24 15.67 -30.84
C SER A 423 -20.17 14.49 -30.53
N ALA A 424 -21.45 14.58 -30.90
CA ALA A 424 -22.39 13.47 -30.70
C ALA A 424 -21.98 12.16 -31.41
N SER A 425 -21.15 12.25 -32.45
CA SER A 425 -20.61 11.11 -33.19
C SER A 425 -19.23 10.63 -32.70
N SER A 426 -18.59 11.36 -31.77
CA SER A 426 -17.27 10.99 -31.29
C SER A 426 -17.29 9.71 -30.46
N VAL A 427 -16.22 8.92 -30.57
CA VAL A 427 -16.08 7.61 -29.91
C VAL A 427 -14.69 7.43 -29.33
N THR A 428 -14.59 7.33 -28.01
CA THR A 428 -13.35 6.89 -27.33
C THR A 428 -13.46 5.41 -26.99
N THR A 429 -12.43 4.63 -27.27
CA THR A 429 -12.37 3.20 -26.96
C THR A 429 -11.34 2.93 -25.87
N VAL A 430 -11.73 2.12 -24.88
CA VAL A 430 -10.91 1.68 -23.75
C VAL A 430 -10.97 0.16 -23.72
N THR A 431 -9.89 -0.51 -24.10
CA THR A 431 -9.89 -1.98 -24.34
C THR A 431 -8.77 -2.67 -23.59
N ASN A 432 -9.05 -3.79 -22.91
CA ASN A 432 -8.06 -4.60 -22.18
C ASN A 432 -7.30 -3.82 -21.09
N CYS A 433 -7.95 -2.84 -20.48
CA CYS A 433 -7.32 -1.96 -19.50
C CYS A 433 -7.59 -2.42 -18.06
N GLY A 434 -6.86 -1.86 -17.10
CA GLY A 434 -7.18 -2.06 -15.70
C GLY A 434 -6.83 -0.89 -14.78
N ALA A 435 -7.52 -0.75 -13.65
CA ALA A 435 -7.29 0.34 -12.71
C ALA A 435 -7.54 -0.10 -11.27
N ARG A 436 -6.78 0.44 -10.32
CA ARG A 436 -7.03 0.20 -8.89
C ARG A 436 -6.94 1.47 -8.06
N TYR A 437 -7.58 1.43 -6.89
CA TYR A 437 -7.52 2.49 -5.86
C TYR A 437 -8.08 3.85 -6.28
N ALA A 438 -9.10 3.88 -7.14
CA ALA A 438 -9.73 5.13 -7.54
C ALA A 438 -10.73 5.62 -6.47
N GLU A 439 -10.36 6.65 -5.72
CA GLU A 439 -11.18 7.19 -4.62
C GLU A 439 -12.57 7.69 -5.06
N ASP A 440 -12.72 8.19 -6.30
CA ASP A 440 -14.01 8.66 -6.84
C ASP A 440 -14.39 7.97 -8.16
N LYS A 441 -13.53 8.07 -9.19
CA LYS A 441 -13.87 7.55 -10.52
C LYS A 441 -12.63 7.15 -11.33
N VAL A 442 -12.75 6.06 -12.07
CA VAL A 442 -11.70 5.61 -12.99
C VAL A 442 -11.81 6.37 -14.31
N VAL A 443 -12.96 6.28 -14.98
CA VAL A 443 -13.22 6.98 -16.24
C VAL A 443 -14.22 8.11 -16.03
N GLN A 444 -13.77 9.34 -16.26
CA GLN A 444 -14.60 10.53 -16.23
C GLN A 444 -14.96 10.99 -17.65
N HIS A 445 -16.25 10.96 -17.97
CA HIS A 445 -16.78 11.41 -19.26
C HIS A 445 -17.45 12.77 -19.12
N ASN A 446 -16.72 13.81 -19.51
CA ASN A 446 -17.14 15.21 -19.48
C ASN A 446 -17.74 15.68 -20.82
N GLY A 447 -17.23 15.15 -21.94
CA GLY A 447 -17.57 15.57 -23.30
C GLY A 447 -18.90 15.05 -23.87
N TYR A 448 -19.11 15.29 -25.16
CA TYR A 448 -20.15 14.65 -25.99
C TYR A 448 -19.61 13.35 -26.57
N GLY A 449 -20.50 12.37 -26.80
CA GLY A 449 -20.16 11.20 -27.61
C GLY A 449 -20.38 9.90 -26.89
N THR A 450 -19.61 8.88 -27.29
CA THR A 450 -19.72 7.51 -26.81
C THR A 450 -18.38 7.01 -26.27
N VAL A 451 -18.39 6.47 -25.04
CA VAL A 451 -17.23 5.73 -24.50
C VAL A 451 -17.52 4.25 -24.59
N LYS A 452 -16.61 3.47 -25.16
CA LYS A 452 -16.70 2.01 -25.23
C LYS A 452 -15.62 1.40 -24.36
N ILE A 453 -16.02 0.78 -23.26
CA ILE A 453 -15.14 0.08 -22.31
C ILE A 453 -15.33 -1.42 -22.55
N LYS A 454 -14.24 -2.14 -22.86
CA LYS A 454 -14.31 -3.58 -23.13
C LYS A 454 -13.11 -4.33 -22.55
N GLY A 455 -13.35 -5.39 -21.77
CA GLY A 455 -12.25 -6.13 -21.16
C GLY A 455 -11.54 -5.28 -20.11
N PHE A 456 -12.26 -4.87 -19.06
CA PHE A 456 -11.68 -3.98 -18.04
C PHE A 456 -11.59 -4.67 -16.69
N PHE A 457 -10.42 -4.63 -16.06
CA PHE A 457 -10.23 -5.09 -14.68
C PHE A 457 -10.17 -3.90 -13.73
N ALA A 458 -11.04 -3.84 -12.72
CA ALA A 458 -11.02 -2.75 -11.76
C ALA A 458 -11.07 -3.27 -10.33
N GLN A 459 -10.27 -2.72 -9.43
CA GLN A 459 -10.24 -3.11 -8.02
C GLN A 459 -10.28 -1.90 -7.09
N GLU A 460 -11.11 -1.97 -6.04
CA GLU A 460 -11.18 -0.95 -4.97
C GLU A 460 -11.35 0.46 -5.53
N PHE A 461 -12.50 0.69 -6.15
CA PHE A 461 -12.81 1.94 -6.84
C PHE A 461 -14.22 2.39 -6.51
N ASP A 462 -14.48 3.68 -6.52
CA ASP A 462 -15.83 4.16 -6.22
C ASP A 462 -16.76 4.03 -7.45
N LYS A 463 -16.33 4.50 -8.63
CA LYS A 463 -17.03 4.32 -9.93
C LYS A 463 -16.08 3.95 -11.06
N LEU A 464 -16.37 2.89 -11.83
CA LEU A 464 -15.55 2.57 -13.02
C LEU A 464 -15.80 3.61 -14.11
N TYR A 465 -17.05 3.95 -14.36
CA TYR A 465 -17.42 5.01 -15.30
C TYR A 465 -18.36 6.02 -14.65
N ARG A 466 -18.09 7.31 -14.85
CA ARG A 466 -18.95 8.40 -14.45
C ARG A 466 -19.22 9.36 -15.60
N SER A 467 -20.51 9.56 -15.90
CA SER A 467 -20.95 10.72 -16.68
C SER A 467 -20.92 11.98 -15.80
N CYS A 468 -20.28 13.04 -16.28
CA CYS A 468 -20.13 14.27 -15.52
C CYS A 468 -21.49 14.89 -15.15
N GLY A 469 -21.75 15.02 -13.84
CA GLY A 469 -23.00 15.55 -13.30
C GLY A 469 -23.09 17.08 -13.27
N THR A 470 -21.96 17.79 -13.40
CA THR A 470 -21.88 19.26 -13.31
C THR A 470 -21.56 19.93 -14.65
N CYS A 471 -21.27 19.16 -15.70
CA CYS A 471 -20.85 19.64 -17.02
C CYS A 471 -22.02 20.09 -17.93
N GLY A 472 -23.16 20.48 -17.34
CA GLY A 472 -24.36 20.87 -18.08
C GLY A 472 -25.15 19.69 -18.68
N ASN A 473 -26.14 20.03 -19.50
CA ASN A 473 -27.08 19.09 -20.11
C ASN A 473 -26.52 18.50 -21.42
N ILE A 474 -25.58 17.55 -21.28
CA ILE A 474 -24.92 16.87 -22.39
C ILE A 474 -25.32 15.39 -22.37
N PRO A 475 -25.97 14.87 -23.41
CA PRO A 475 -26.30 13.45 -23.50
C PRO A 475 -25.04 12.64 -23.82
N ARG A 476 -24.73 11.67 -22.95
CA ARG A 476 -23.56 10.79 -23.09
C ARG A 476 -23.96 9.34 -23.23
N LYS A 477 -23.18 8.60 -24.01
CA LYS A 477 -23.36 7.16 -24.17
C LYS A 477 -22.16 6.41 -23.63
N VAL A 478 -22.41 5.28 -22.99
CA VAL A 478 -21.38 4.33 -22.60
C VAL A 478 -21.81 2.91 -22.93
N THR A 479 -20.87 2.14 -23.45
CA THR A 479 -20.98 0.68 -23.58
C THR A 479 -19.91 0.07 -22.70
N VAL A 480 -20.29 -0.84 -21.81
CA VAL A 480 -19.38 -1.51 -20.88
C VAL A 480 -19.55 -3.01 -21.03
N GLU A 481 -18.53 -3.69 -21.50
CA GLU A 481 -18.58 -5.12 -21.78
C GLU A 481 -17.39 -5.85 -21.18
N ASN A 482 -17.62 -7.07 -20.69
CA ASN A 482 -16.54 -7.96 -20.22
C ASN A 482 -15.70 -7.29 -19.14
N VAL A 483 -16.35 -6.90 -18.04
CA VAL A 483 -15.67 -6.24 -16.92
C VAL A 483 -15.56 -7.21 -15.76
N TYR A 484 -14.40 -7.22 -15.12
CA TYR A 484 -14.24 -7.84 -13.80
C TYR A 484 -13.94 -6.73 -12.78
N ALA A 485 -14.86 -6.52 -11.86
CA ALA A 485 -14.79 -5.49 -10.83
C ALA A 485 -14.67 -6.13 -9.44
N ILE A 486 -13.68 -5.73 -8.66
CA ILE A 486 -13.52 -6.12 -7.26
C ILE A 486 -13.79 -4.89 -6.39
N ASP A 487 -14.70 -5.04 -5.44
CA ASP A 487 -15.04 -4.02 -4.43
C ASP A 487 -15.36 -2.62 -4.99
N PRO A 488 -16.38 -2.48 -5.88
CA PRO A 488 -16.91 -1.16 -6.19
C PRO A 488 -17.57 -0.54 -4.95
N LEU A 489 -17.15 0.67 -4.58
CA LEU A 489 -17.62 1.35 -3.35
C LEU A 489 -18.97 2.07 -3.56
N VAL A 490 -19.26 2.55 -4.78
CA VAL A 490 -20.55 3.14 -5.15
C VAL A 490 -21.23 2.39 -6.29
N SER A 491 -20.62 2.29 -7.47
CA SER A 491 -21.22 1.59 -8.61
C SER A 491 -20.22 1.22 -9.70
N VAL A 492 -20.57 0.30 -10.61
CA VAL A 492 -19.73 0.09 -11.81
C VAL A 492 -19.90 1.28 -12.77
N VAL A 493 -21.15 1.58 -13.13
CA VAL A 493 -21.49 2.70 -14.03
C VAL A 493 -22.39 3.69 -13.30
N THR A 494 -22.12 4.99 -13.43
CA THR A 494 -23.07 6.05 -13.03
C THR A 494 -23.35 7.01 -14.20
N VAL A 495 -24.63 7.15 -14.55
CA VAL A 495 -25.15 8.02 -15.64
C VAL A 495 -26.12 9.08 -15.13
N ASN A 496 -26.45 10.10 -15.92
CA ASN A 496 -27.38 11.17 -15.55
C ASN A 496 -28.73 11.04 -16.28
N LYS A 497 -29.81 10.88 -15.51
CA LYS A 497 -31.18 10.67 -16.01
C LYS A 497 -31.71 11.87 -16.79
N ASN A 498 -31.58 13.08 -16.24
CA ASN A 498 -32.06 14.32 -16.85
C ASN A 498 -31.24 14.78 -18.06
N ASN A 499 -30.03 14.25 -18.24
CA ASN A 499 -29.24 14.49 -19.45
C ASN A 499 -29.57 13.53 -20.59
N ASN A 500 -30.47 12.56 -20.39
CA ASN A 500 -30.74 11.47 -21.33
C ASN A 500 -29.51 10.63 -21.66
N ASP A 501 -28.64 10.41 -20.66
CA ASP A 501 -27.52 9.49 -20.79
C ASP A 501 -28.02 8.06 -21.05
N GLN A 502 -27.16 7.26 -21.68
CA GLN A 502 -27.46 5.86 -21.99
C GLN A 502 -26.26 4.99 -21.68
N ALA A 503 -26.45 3.99 -20.82
CA ALA A 503 -25.48 2.93 -20.57
C ALA A 503 -26.00 1.60 -21.12
N THR A 504 -25.14 0.86 -21.81
CA THR A 504 -25.36 -0.55 -22.19
C THR A 504 -24.30 -1.40 -21.51
N LEU A 505 -24.71 -2.41 -20.75
CA LEU A 505 -23.80 -3.26 -20.00
C LEU A 505 -24.00 -4.72 -20.40
N LYS A 506 -22.89 -5.45 -20.55
CA LYS A 506 -22.90 -6.87 -20.89
C LYS A 506 -21.75 -7.60 -20.18
N ASN A 507 -22.03 -8.77 -19.62
CA ASN A 507 -21.01 -9.66 -19.07
C ASN A 507 -20.14 -8.97 -18.01
N ILE A 508 -20.79 -8.46 -16.96
CA ILE A 508 -20.20 -7.73 -15.86
C ILE A 508 -20.07 -8.66 -14.66
N PHE A 509 -18.84 -8.96 -14.27
CA PHE A 509 -18.52 -9.73 -13.07
C PHE A 509 -18.14 -8.78 -11.95
N VAL A 510 -18.77 -8.95 -10.80
CA VAL A 510 -18.45 -8.22 -9.59
C VAL A 510 -18.13 -9.19 -8.47
N LYS A 511 -16.99 -8.99 -7.83
CA LYS A 511 -16.63 -9.67 -6.58
C LYS A 511 -16.59 -8.65 -5.46
N THR A 512 -17.23 -8.96 -4.35
CA THR A 512 -17.17 -8.19 -3.11
C THR A 512 -16.46 -9.01 -2.06
N THR A 513 -15.38 -8.51 -1.49
CA THR A 513 -14.59 -9.19 -0.46
C THR A 513 -15.37 -9.38 0.85
N ASP A 514 -16.37 -8.54 1.10
CA ASP A 514 -17.29 -8.67 2.24
C ASP A 514 -18.53 -9.54 1.96
N GLY A 515 -18.62 -10.14 0.77
CA GLY A 515 -19.71 -11.02 0.36
C GLY A 515 -21.04 -10.32 0.08
N LYS A 516 -21.08 -8.98 0.04
CA LYS A 516 -22.32 -8.23 -0.29
C LYS A 516 -22.80 -8.53 -1.70
N LYS A 517 -24.06 -8.94 -1.81
CA LYS A 517 -24.73 -9.14 -3.11
C LYS A 517 -25.43 -7.89 -3.64
N ASN A 518 -25.65 -6.89 -2.78
CA ASN A 518 -26.31 -5.64 -3.16
C ASN A 518 -25.30 -4.64 -3.71
N VAL A 519 -24.80 -4.89 -4.92
CA VAL A 519 -23.93 -3.97 -5.64
C VAL A 519 -24.71 -3.24 -6.73
N LYS A 520 -24.55 -1.92 -6.80
CA LYS A 520 -25.15 -1.10 -7.85
C LYS A 520 -24.32 -1.21 -9.11
N VAL A 521 -24.75 -2.02 -10.07
CA VAL A 521 -24.01 -2.16 -11.33
C VAL A 521 -24.21 -0.95 -12.23
N CYS A 522 -25.45 -0.47 -12.38
CA CYS A 522 -25.75 0.79 -13.05
C CYS A 522 -26.57 1.68 -12.12
N GLN A 523 -26.02 2.84 -11.78
CA GLN A 523 -26.67 3.87 -10.97
C GLN A 523 -27.01 5.07 -11.86
N TRP A 524 -28.08 5.80 -11.54
CA TRP A 524 -28.40 7.04 -12.25
C TRP A 524 -28.69 8.21 -11.32
N SER A 525 -28.16 9.37 -11.72
CA SER A 525 -28.19 10.62 -10.97
C SER A 525 -29.02 11.70 -11.68
N GLN A 526 -29.29 12.79 -10.98
CA GLN A 526 -29.71 14.06 -11.55
C GLN A 526 -28.49 14.98 -11.67
N ALA A 527 -28.11 15.30 -12.90
CA ALA A 527 -27.09 16.30 -13.18
C ALA A 527 -27.58 17.68 -12.72
N SER A 528 -26.75 18.37 -11.94
CA SER A 528 -27.01 19.73 -11.46
C SER A 528 -25.73 20.33 -10.91
N LYS A 529 -25.80 21.51 -10.27
CA LYS A 529 -24.67 22.06 -9.51
C LYS A 529 -24.26 21.17 -8.33
N THR A 530 -25.19 20.37 -7.82
CA THR A 530 -25.00 19.42 -6.70
C THR A 530 -25.64 18.08 -7.11
N PRO A 531 -24.95 17.27 -7.93
CA PRO A 531 -25.53 16.04 -8.46
C PRO A 531 -25.99 15.10 -7.35
N SER A 532 -27.15 14.48 -7.53
CA SER A 532 -27.72 13.57 -6.55
C SER A 532 -28.12 12.26 -7.20
N ASN A 533 -27.91 11.15 -6.50
CA ASN A 533 -28.38 9.85 -6.95
C ASN A 533 -29.92 9.77 -6.84
N VAL A 534 -30.58 9.18 -7.84
CA VAL A 534 -32.04 9.01 -7.85
C VAL A 534 -32.48 7.60 -8.24
N GLY A 535 -31.57 6.64 -8.32
CA GLY A 535 -31.89 5.21 -8.42
C GLY A 535 -30.76 4.37 -9.03
N ASP A 536 -30.97 3.07 -9.09
CA ASP A 536 -30.04 2.09 -9.63
C ASP A 536 -30.78 0.85 -10.16
N GLY A 537 -30.09 0.05 -10.97
CA GLY A 537 -30.63 -1.16 -11.60
C GLY A 537 -30.76 -1.07 -13.14
N PRO A 538 -31.48 -2.02 -13.77
CA PRO A 538 -31.86 -1.90 -15.17
C PRO A 538 -32.99 -0.87 -15.34
N SER A 539 -32.88 0.00 -16.35
CA SER A 539 -33.83 1.10 -16.56
C SER A 539 -33.87 1.57 -18.02
N GLY A 540 -34.82 1.03 -18.80
CA GLY A 540 -35.11 1.47 -20.16
C GLY A 540 -33.85 1.74 -20.99
N LYS A 541 -33.73 2.94 -21.56
CA LYS A 541 -32.52 3.36 -22.31
C LYS A 541 -31.36 3.84 -21.42
N LEU A 542 -31.64 4.17 -20.16
CA LEU A 542 -30.69 4.77 -19.23
C LEU A 542 -29.65 3.76 -18.75
N CYS A 543 -30.10 2.57 -18.37
CA CYS A 543 -29.28 1.43 -17.96
C CYS A 543 -29.81 0.16 -18.62
N GLN A 544 -29.20 -0.24 -19.74
CA GLN A 544 -29.62 -1.37 -20.58
C GLN A 544 -28.78 -2.59 -20.25
N TYR A 545 -29.35 -3.52 -19.48
CA TYR A 545 -28.81 -4.86 -19.23
C TYR A 545 -29.90 -5.77 -18.65
N SER A 546 -29.69 -7.08 -18.75
CA SER A 546 -30.51 -8.12 -18.13
C SER A 546 -29.79 -8.73 -16.92
N THR A 547 -30.50 -9.52 -16.11
CA THR A 547 -29.87 -10.23 -14.98
C THR A 547 -28.78 -11.20 -15.43
N SER A 548 -28.85 -11.77 -16.64
CA SER A 548 -27.81 -12.64 -17.18
C SER A 548 -26.55 -11.90 -17.64
N ASP A 549 -26.58 -10.56 -17.69
CA ASP A 549 -25.42 -9.74 -18.03
C ASP A 549 -24.59 -9.36 -16.80
N VAL A 550 -25.03 -9.74 -15.60
CA VAL A 550 -24.44 -9.31 -14.33
C VAL A 550 -24.29 -10.51 -13.38
N HIS A 551 -23.06 -10.72 -12.93
CA HIS A 551 -22.65 -11.82 -12.09
C HIS A 551 -22.04 -11.26 -10.80
N ILE A 552 -22.71 -11.39 -9.65
CA ILE A 552 -22.22 -10.82 -8.38
C ILE A 552 -21.88 -11.95 -7.41
N ASN A 553 -20.60 -12.09 -7.08
CA ASN A 553 -20.05 -13.18 -6.27
C ASN A 553 -20.43 -14.56 -6.81
N GLU A 554 -20.56 -14.67 -8.13
CA GLU A 554 -20.69 -15.94 -8.82
C GLU A 554 -19.27 -16.41 -9.18
N ASP A 555 -19.04 -17.71 -9.00
CA ASP A 555 -17.75 -18.38 -9.21
C ASP A 555 -17.44 -18.62 -10.69
#